data_AF-A0A8J7PQD1-F1
#
_entry.id   AF-A0A8J7PQD1-F1
#
_cell.length_a   1.000
_cell.length_b   1.000
_cell.length_c   1.000
_cell.angle_alpha   90.00
_cell.angle_beta   90.00
_cell.angle_gamma   90.00
#
_symmetry.space_group_name_H-M   'P 1'
#
loop_
_entity.id
_entity.type
_entity.pdbx_description
1 polymer ?
#
loop_
_entity_poly.entity_id
_entity_poly.type
_entity_poly.pdbx_seq_one_letter_code
_entity_poly.pdbx_strand_id
1 'polypeptide(L)'
;MPSNAQLSWRNDRLVRLNQVEAQCAAVLALAPPNPALADENLRGYVMLLSAHFQGFCRDLHTECVQIVTAAISPAMQIMFQRQCATGRELDGANPRYETLRKDFDRFDIDLTAELAANPANSPRVTDLGHLNAWRNYAAHHRVTPPAHGGPFLLATARGWQNSCDGLAAELDRIMYNRLMGLTGAPPW
;
A
#
# COMPACT_ATOMS: atom_id res chain seq x y z
N MET A 1 -3.21 -13.06 -15.27
CA MET A 1 -4.19 -11.97 -14.99
C MET A 1 -3.57 -11.07 -13.92
N PRO A 2 -4.19 -10.00 -13.39
CA PRO A 2 -3.83 -9.46 -12.06
C PRO A 2 -4.63 -10.17 -10.95
N SER A 3 -4.18 -10.09 -9.70
CA SER A 3 -4.94 -10.59 -8.54
C SER A 3 -6.25 -9.82 -8.35
N ASN A 4 -7.17 -10.38 -7.55
CA ASN A 4 -8.38 -9.66 -7.16
C ASN A 4 -8.05 -8.41 -6.33
N ALA A 5 -7.03 -8.49 -5.48
CA ALA A 5 -6.54 -7.33 -4.74
C ALA A 5 -6.09 -6.19 -5.67
N GLN A 6 -5.33 -6.50 -6.73
CA GLN A 6 -4.88 -5.51 -7.71
C GLN A 6 -6.03 -4.96 -8.56
N LEU A 7 -7.03 -5.79 -8.88
CA LEU A 7 -8.25 -5.32 -9.55
C LEU A 7 -9.04 -4.35 -8.67
N SER A 8 -9.27 -4.67 -7.39
CA SER A 8 -9.98 -3.76 -6.47
C SER A 8 -9.18 -2.48 -6.19
N TRP A 9 -7.85 -2.57 -6.10
CA TRP A 9 -6.99 -1.39 -6.01
C TRP A 9 -7.24 -0.44 -7.18
N ARG A 10 -7.21 -0.94 -8.42
CA ARG A 10 -7.34 -0.13 -9.63
C ARG A 10 -8.75 0.37 -9.86
N ASN A 11 -9.74 -0.49 -9.68
CA ASN A 11 -11.13 -0.21 -10.08
C ASN A 11 -11.93 0.49 -8.99
N ASP A 12 -11.56 0.30 -7.72
CA ASP A 12 -12.31 0.87 -6.59
C ASP A 12 -11.50 1.90 -5.81
N ARG A 13 -10.31 1.51 -5.34
CA ARG A 13 -9.54 2.35 -4.39
C ARG A 13 -8.94 3.57 -5.07
N LEU A 14 -8.28 3.40 -6.21
CA LEU A 14 -7.74 4.51 -6.99
C LEU A 14 -8.85 5.45 -7.48
N VAL A 15 -10.00 4.91 -7.90
CA VAL A 15 -11.14 5.74 -8.32
C VAL A 15 -11.61 6.64 -7.17
N ARG A 16 -11.74 6.10 -5.96
CA ARG A 16 -12.08 6.89 -4.76
C ARG A 16 -11.00 7.90 -4.41
N LEU A 17 -9.72 7.52 -4.49
CA LEU A 17 -8.60 8.43 -4.21
C LEU A 17 -8.56 9.60 -5.21
N ASN A 18 -8.82 9.35 -6.49
CA ASN A 18 -8.92 10.40 -7.51
C ASN A 18 -10.08 11.38 -7.24
N GLN A 19 -11.19 10.91 -6.66
CA GLN A 19 -12.29 11.80 -6.23
C GLN A 19 -11.85 12.72 -5.09
N VAL A 20 -11.12 12.19 -4.10
CA VAL A 20 -10.56 12.97 -2.98
C VAL A 20 -9.51 13.96 -3.48
N GLU A 21 -8.67 13.55 -4.43
CA GLU A 21 -7.70 14.43 -5.08
C GLU A 21 -8.39 15.60 -5.80
N ALA A 22 -9.47 15.33 -6.54
CA ALA A 22 -10.27 16.35 -7.20
C ALA A 22 -10.93 17.31 -6.20
N GLN A 23 -11.39 16.82 -5.04
CA GLN A 23 -11.89 17.66 -3.95
C GLN A 23 -10.80 18.59 -3.40
N CYS A 24 -9.58 18.06 -3.17
CA CYS A 24 -8.45 18.88 -2.75
C CYS A 24 -8.15 19.98 -3.77
N ALA A 25 -8.17 19.65 -5.07
CA ALA A 25 -7.96 20.63 -6.14
C ALA A 25 -9.05 21.72 -6.16
N ALA A 26 -10.32 21.34 -5.97
CA ALA A 26 -11.43 22.27 -5.91
C ALA A 26 -11.31 23.25 -4.72
N VAL A 27 -10.92 22.77 -3.54
CA VAL A 27 -10.69 23.60 -2.36
C VAL A 27 -9.55 24.59 -2.57
N LEU A 28 -8.45 24.15 -3.20
CA LEU A 28 -7.32 25.02 -3.54
C LEU A 28 -7.68 26.11 -4.55
N ALA A 29 -8.72 25.91 -5.37
CA ALA A 29 -9.18 26.85 -6.38
C ALA A 29 -10.22 27.87 -5.88
N LEU A 30 -10.62 27.81 -4.60
CA LEU A 30 -11.63 28.71 -4.03
C LEU A 30 -11.19 30.19 -4.05
N ALA A 31 -12.16 31.07 -4.28
CA ALA A 31 -12.02 32.52 -4.20
C ALA A 31 -13.13 33.12 -3.31
N PRO A 32 -12.78 33.75 -2.16
CA PRO A 32 -11.43 33.89 -1.60
C PRO A 32 -10.84 32.55 -1.14
N PRO A 33 -9.49 32.44 -1.05
CA PRO A 33 -8.84 31.20 -0.64
C PRO A 33 -9.16 30.85 0.83
N ASN A 34 -9.27 29.55 1.12
CA ASN A 34 -9.41 29.03 2.48
C ASN A 34 -8.26 28.06 2.82
N PRO A 35 -7.12 28.56 3.32
CA PRO A 35 -5.92 27.76 3.54
C PRO A 35 -6.10 26.70 4.64
N ALA A 36 -6.94 26.96 5.65
CA ALA A 36 -7.21 25.99 6.72
C ALA A 36 -7.96 24.76 6.17
N LEU A 37 -9.00 24.99 5.35
CA LEU A 37 -9.72 23.91 4.70
C LEU A 37 -8.83 23.14 3.71
N ALA A 38 -7.95 23.83 2.98
CA ALA A 38 -7.00 23.19 2.07
C ALA A 38 -6.03 22.25 2.80
N ASP A 39 -5.47 22.69 3.93
CA ASP A 39 -4.59 21.86 4.79
C ASP A 39 -5.33 20.63 5.32
N GLU A 40 -6.56 20.81 5.82
CA GLU A 40 -7.39 19.70 6.33
C GLU A 40 -7.72 18.66 5.25
N ASN A 41 -8.07 19.11 4.03
CA ASN A 41 -8.34 18.21 2.91
C ASN A 41 -7.10 17.42 2.50
N LEU A 42 -5.93 18.06 2.44
CA LEU A 42 -4.67 17.37 2.12
C LEU A 42 -4.30 16.33 3.19
N ARG A 43 -4.49 16.65 4.47
CA ARG A 43 -4.32 15.67 5.57
C ARG A 43 -5.24 14.47 5.41
N GLY A 44 -6.51 14.72 5.12
CA GLY A 44 -7.51 13.69 4.87
C GLY A 44 -7.10 12.80 3.68
N TYR A 45 -6.66 13.40 2.58
CA TYR A 45 -6.22 12.67 1.39
C TYR A 45 -5.05 11.73 1.68
N VAL A 46 -4.05 12.19 2.42
CA VAL A 46 -2.87 11.38 2.79
C VAL A 46 -3.22 10.23 3.74
N MET A 47 -4.11 10.48 4.70
CA MET A 47 -4.63 9.42 5.56
C MET A 47 -5.36 8.35 4.76
N LEU A 48 -6.24 8.76 3.85
CA LEU A 48 -6.99 7.85 2.98
C LEU A 48 -6.06 7.08 2.02
N LEU A 49 -5.08 7.73 1.42
CA LEU A 49 -4.11 7.10 0.52
C LEU A 49 -3.35 5.98 1.23
N SER A 50 -2.79 6.24 2.42
CA SER A 50 -2.10 5.21 3.19
C SER A 50 -3.06 4.08 3.62
N ALA A 51 -4.28 4.40 4.05
CA ALA A 51 -5.27 3.39 4.45
C ALA A 51 -5.69 2.49 3.27
N HIS A 52 -5.94 3.07 2.09
CA HIS A 52 -6.28 2.32 0.89
C HIS A 52 -5.14 1.42 0.42
N PHE A 53 -3.89 1.91 0.45
CA PHE A 53 -2.72 1.10 0.10
C PHE A 53 -2.47 -0.02 1.11
N GLN A 54 -2.67 0.24 2.41
CA GLN A 54 -2.62 -0.79 3.46
C GLN A 54 -3.66 -1.88 3.23
N GLY A 55 -4.90 -1.49 2.89
CA GLY A 55 -5.96 -2.43 2.54
C GLY A 55 -5.57 -3.30 1.35
N PHE A 56 -4.97 -2.73 0.32
CA PHE A 56 -4.47 -3.49 -0.84
C PHE A 56 -3.44 -4.54 -0.42
N CYS A 57 -2.43 -4.14 0.34
CA CYS A 57 -1.38 -5.07 0.77
C CYS A 57 -1.96 -6.22 1.61
N ARG A 58 -2.94 -5.92 2.47
CA ARG A 58 -3.62 -6.92 3.31
C ARG A 58 -4.44 -7.89 2.48
N ASP A 59 -5.17 -7.39 1.48
CA ASP A 59 -5.99 -8.22 0.60
C ASP A 59 -5.11 -9.14 -0.25
N LEU A 60 -4.05 -8.58 -0.86
CA LEU A 60 -3.09 -9.36 -1.66
C LEU A 60 -2.44 -10.45 -0.81
N HIS A 61 -1.97 -10.12 0.39
CA HIS A 61 -1.41 -11.11 1.30
C HIS A 61 -2.44 -12.21 1.63
N THR A 62 -3.70 -11.84 1.89
CA THR A 62 -4.77 -12.81 2.20
C THR A 62 -5.03 -13.74 1.02
N GLU A 63 -5.10 -13.20 -0.20
CA GLU A 63 -5.26 -13.96 -1.43
C GLU A 63 -4.10 -14.94 -1.64
N CYS A 64 -2.86 -14.50 -1.41
CA CYS A 64 -1.68 -15.37 -1.47
C CYS A 64 -1.75 -16.53 -0.45
N VAL A 65 -2.17 -16.26 0.80
CA VAL A 65 -2.34 -17.30 1.83
C VAL A 65 -3.37 -18.34 1.39
N GLN A 66 -4.50 -17.90 0.83
CA GLN A 66 -5.56 -18.79 0.36
C GLN A 66 -5.06 -19.72 -0.74
N ILE A 67 -4.30 -19.19 -1.70
CA ILE A 67 -3.72 -19.96 -2.81
C ILE A 67 -2.74 -21.02 -2.31
N VAL A 68 -1.80 -20.65 -1.43
CA VAL A 68 -0.86 -21.62 -0.86
C VAL A 68 -1.60 -22.67 -0.02
N THR A 69 -2.61 -22.26 0.74
CA THR A 69 -3.41 -23.17 1.55
C THR A 69 -4.13 -24.21 0.70
N ALA A 70 -4.67 -23.81 -0.46
CA ALA A 70 -5.33 -24.72 -1.38
C ALA A 70 -4.37 -25.76 -1.99
N ALA A 71 -3.06 -25.45 -2.06
CA ALA A 71 -2.03 -26.31 -2.63
C ALA A 71 -1.43 -27.33 -1.63
N ILE A 72 -1.70 -27.20 -0.32
CA ILE A 72 -1.17 -28.09 0.71
C ILE A 72 -2.21 -29.09 1.23
N SER A 73 -1.77 -30.10 1.99
CA SER A 73 -2.65 -31.14 2.50
C SER A 73 -3.74 -30.57 3.44
N PRO A 74 -4.99 -31.10 3.40
CA PRO A 74 -6.10 -30.61 4.23
C PRO A 74 -5.78 -30.55 5.72
N ALA A 75 -4.98 -31.49 6.23
CA ALA A 75 -4.58 -31.54 7.63
C ALA A 75 -3.73 -30.33 8.07
N MET A 76 -3.04 -29.66 7.14
CA MET A 76 -2.16 -28.51 7.43
C MET A 76 -2.83 -27.15 7.17
N GLN A 77 -3.98 -27.12 6.50
CA GLN A 77 -4.59 -25.88 6.01
C GLN A 77 -4.93 -24.89 7.13
N ILE A 78 -5.60 -25.37 8.19
CA ILE A 78 -5.99 -24.52 9.32
C ILE A 78 -4.75 -23.96 10.04
N MET A 79 -3.72 -24.78 10.22
CA MET A 79 -2.47 -24.36 10.86
C MET A 79 -1.77 -23.28 10.04
N PHE A 80 -1.64 -23.48 8.72
CA PHE A 80 -0.98 -22.53 7.83
C PHE A 80 -1.71 -21.18 7.79
N GLN A 81 -3.05 -21.19 7.62
CA GLN A 81 -3.85 -19.96 7.64
C GLN A 81 -3.68 -19.16 8.94
N ARG A 82 -3.72 -19.85 10.09
CA ARG A 82 -3.50 -19.22 11.40
C ARG A 82 -2.09 -18.65 11.52
N GLN A 83 -1.07 -19.38 11.07
CA GLN A 83 0.32 -18.93 11.11
C GLN A 83 0.53 -17.66 10.27
N CYS A 84 -0.07 -17.58 9.09
CA CYS A 84 0.03 -16.41 8.22
C CYS A 84 -0.80 -15.21 8.72
N ALA A 85 -1.91 -15.44 9.43
CA ALA A 85 -2.68 -14.37 10.06
C ALA A 85 -2.03 -13.87 11.36
N THR A 86 -1.34 -14.75 12.09
CA THR A 86 -0.75 -14.40 13.39
C THR A 86 0.40 -13.40 13.23
N GLY A 87 0.25 -12.26 13.90
CA GLY A 87 1.25 -11.20 13.90
C GLY A 87 1.45 -10.53 12.55
N ARG A 88 0.46 -10.57 11.65
CA ARG A 88 0.49 -9.80 10.40
C ARG A 88 0.46 -8.32 10.75
N GLU A 89 1.54 -7.60 10.46
CA GLU A 89 1.67 -6.21 10.89
C GLU A 89 0.69 -5.30 10.15
N LEU A 90 0.33 -5.62 8.91
CA LEU A 90 -0.65 -4.89 8.11
C LEU A 90 -2.06 -4.81 8.75
N ASP A 91 -2.36 -5.56 9.80
CA ASP A 91 -3.63 -5.44 10.54
C ASP A 91 -3.68 -4.24 11.50
N GLY A 92 -2.53 -3.69 11.91
CA GLY A 92 -2.47 -2.56 12.85
C GLY A 92 -1.41 -1.50 12.57
N ALA A 93 -0.33 -1.85 11.87
CA ALA A 93 0.74 -0.94 11.53
C ALA A 93 0.52 -0.26 10.18
N ASN A 94 1.13 0.91 9.99
CA ASN A 94 1.16 1.59 8.70
C ASN A 94 1.86 0.73 7.63
N PRO A 95 1.46 0.81 6.36
CA PRO A 95 2.10 0.07 5.26
C PRO A 95 3.46 0.70 4.94
N ARG A 96 4.47 0.45 5.77
CA ARG A 96 5.87 0.85 5.55
C ARG A 96 6.65 -0.31 4.97
N TYR A 97 7.81 0.00 4.41
CA TYR A 97 8.71 -1.00 3.84
C TYR A 97 8.96 -2.18 4.78
N GLU A 98 9.24 -1.92 6.06
CA GLU A 98 9.54 -2.96 7.05
C GLU A 98 8.33 -3.85 7.35
N THR A 99 7.14 -3.27 7.36
CA THR A 99 5.86 -3.98 7.56
C THR A 99 5.55 -4.86 6.35
N LEU A 100 5.71 -4.34 5.13
CA LEU A 100 5.55 -5.13 3.91
C LEU A 100 6.53 -6.30 3.90
N ARG A 101 7.81 -6.05 4.18
CA ARG A 101 8.84 -7.08 4.23
C ARG A 101 8.50 -8.17 5.25
N LYS A 102 8.16 -7.82 6.50
CA LYS A 102 7.82 -8.80 7.54
C LYS A 102 6.62 -9.69 7.18
N ASP A 103 5.65 -9.14 6.47
CA ASP A 103 4.45 -9.90 6.10
C ASP A 103 4.67 -10.73 4.83
N PHE A 104 5.28 -10.17 3.78
CA PHE A 104 5.47 -10.88 2.50
C PHE A 104 6.68 -11.84 2.49
N ASP A 105 7.73 -11.62 3.28
CA ASP A 105 8.87 -12.57 3.39
C ASP A 105 8.41 -13.95 3.93
N ARG A 106 7.20 -14.03 4.53
CA ARG A 106 6.58 -15.28 4.99
C ARG A 106 6.32 -16.28 3.86
N PHE A 107 6.31 -15.83 2.60
CA PHE A 107 6.21 -16.69 1.44
C PHE A 107 7.58 -17.22 0.96
N ASP A 108 8.64 -17.07 1.77
CA ASP A 108 10.02 -17.46 1.45
C ASP A 108 10.51 -16.73 0.19
N ILE A 109 10.38 -15.40 0.26
CA ILE A 109 10.96 -14.44 -0.69
C ILE A 109 11.89 -13.49 0.06
N ASP A 110 12.87 -12.94 -0.65
CA ASP A 110 13.56 -11.73 -0.22
C ASP A 110 12.89 -10.52 -0.90
N LEU A 111 11.91 -9.92 -0.23
CA LEU A 111 11.18 -8.78 -0.79
C LEU A 111 12.13 -7.61 -1.11
N THR A 112 13.24 -7.48 -0.37
CA THR A 112 14.24 -6.43 -0.61
C THR A 112 14.87 -6.61 -1.98
N ALA A 113 15.37 -7.81 -2.26
CA ALA A 113 15.99 -8.13 -3.54
C ALA A 113 14.98 -8.03 -4.70
N GLU A 114 13.77 -8.53 -4.50
CA GLU A 114 12.70 -8.51 -5.52
C GLU A 114 12.28 -7.09 -5.90
N LEU A 115 12.08 -6.20 -4.92
CA LEU A 115 11.77 -4.80 -5.18
C LEU A 115 12.96 -4.06 -5.82
N ALA A 116 14.18 -4.34 -5.36
CA ALA A 116 15.40 -3.71 -5.88
C ALA A 116 15.71 -4.12 -7.34
N ALA A 117 15.21 -5.27 -7.80
CA ALA A 117 15.37 -5.73 -9.17
C ALA A 117 14.77 -4.76 -10.21
N ASN A 118 13.76 -3.97 -9.82
CA ASN A 118 13.25 -2.87 -10.62
C ASN A 118 13.68 -1.52 -10.02
N PRO A 119 14.63 -0.80 -10.67
CA PRO A 119 15.15 0.48 -10.16
C PRO A 119 14.09 1.54 -9.89
N ALA A 120 12.94 1.47 -10.57
CA ALA A 120 11.84 2.40 -10.35
C ALA A 120 11.22 2.28 -8.95
N ASN A 121 11.45 1.17 -8.23
CA ASN A 121 10.88 0.97 -6.89
C ASN A 121 11.63 1.68 -5.79
N SER A 122 12.93 1.95 -5.95
CA SER A 122 13.71 2.68 -4.94
C SER A 122 13.07 4.05 -4.57
N PRO A 123 12.72 4.92 -5.55
CA PRO A 123 12.01 6.16 -5.22
C PRO A 123 10.59 5.89 -4.69
N ARG A 124 9.88 4.86 -5.18
CA ARG A 124 8.52 4.56 -4.70
C ARG A 124 8.49 4.12 -3.23
N VAL A 125 9.45 3.31 -2.81
CA VAL A 125 9.61 2.89 -1.41
C VAL A 125 9.96 4.10 -0.53
N THR A 126 10.80 5.00 -1.04
CA THR A 126 11.12 6.27 -0.36
C THR A 126 9.86 7.13 -0.17
N ASP A 127 9.05 7.28 -1.22
CA ASP A 127 7.77 7.98 -1.19
C ASP A 127 6.78 7.35 -0.22
N LEU A 128 6.73 6.02 -0.14
CA LEU A 128 5.91 5.31 0.84
C LEU A 128 6.35 5.64 2.28
N GLY A 129 7.65 5.79 2.52
CA GLY A 129 8.19 6.28 3.79
C GLY A 129 7.70 7.70 4.12
N HIS A 130 7.81 8.61 3.16
CA HIS A 130 7.34 9.99 3.30
C HIS A 130 5.82 10.06 3.55
N LEU A 131 5.03 9.33 2.78
CA LEU A 131 3.58 9.23 2.93
C LEU A 131 3.19 8.84 4.35
N ASN A 132 3.83 7.81 4.91
CA ASN A 132 3.51 7.33 6.26
C ASN A 132 3.99 8.28 7.36
N ALA A 133 5.07 9.02 7.14
CA ALA A 133 5.48 10.10 8.05
C ALA A 133 4.42 11.21 8.08
N TRP A 134 3.92 11.62 6.91
CA TRP A 134 2.84 12.61 6.79
C TRP A 134 1.50 12.09 7.33
N ARG A 135 1.16 10.82 7.15
CA ARG A 135 -0.02 10.20 7.80
C ARG A 135 0.06 10.32 9.31
N ASN A 136 1.22 10.02 9.91
CA ASN A 136 1.40 10.13 11.36
C ASN A 136 1.23 11.56 11.84
N TYR A 137 1.78 12.52 11.09
CA TYR A 137 1.57 13.95 11.37
C TYR A 137 0.10 14.38 11.23
N ALA A 138 -0.60 13.90 10.20
CA ALA A 138 -2.02 14.18 9.99
C ALA A 138 -2.91 13.59 11.10
N ALA A 139 -2.59 12.39 11.56
CA ALA A 139 -3.36 11.68 12.59
C ALA A 139 -3.12 12.18 14.02
N HIS A 140 -2.03 12.89 14.28
CA HIS A 140 -1.64 13.31 15.62
C HIS A 140 -1.50 14.84 15.73
N HIS A 141 -2.34 15.48 16.55
CA HIS A 141 -2.40 16.93 16.70
C HIS A 141 -1.19 17.59 17.42
N ARG A 142 -0.08 16.87 17.68
CA ARG A 142 1.09 17.37 18.44
C ARG A 142 2.46 16.94 17.90
N VAL A 143 2.55 16.51 16.65
CA VAL A 143 3.84 16.20 16.01
C VAL A 143 4.31 17.38 15.18
N THR A 144 5.62 17.58 15.10
CA THR A 144 6.20 18.53 14.15
C THR A 144 5.99 18.01 12.72
N PRO A 145 5.81 18.90 11.73
CA PRO A 145 5.82 18.50 10.32
C PRO A 145 7.10 17.71 10.04
N PRO A 146 7.02 16.59 9.30
CA PRO A 146 8.20 15.79 9.00
C PRO A 146 9.19 16.59 8.15
N ALA A 147 10.49 16.45 8.44
CA ALA A 147 11.56 17.13 7.71
C ALA A 147 11.79 16.58 6.29
N HIS A 148 11.18 15.43 5.97
CA HIS A 148 11.34 14.71 4.72
C HIS A 148 9.98 14.54 4.02
N GLY A 149 9.99 14.36 2.70
CA GLY A 149 8.78 14.29 1.87
C GLY A 149 8.39 15.60 1.17
N GLY A 150 9.20 16.66 1.29
CA GLY A 150 8.95 17.92 0.62
C GLY A 150 7.78 18.72 1.21
N PRO A 151 7.39 19.83 0.56
CA PRO A 151 6.26 20.63 1.02
C PRO A 151 4.94 19.86 0.89
N PHE A 152 4.02 20.10 1.81
CA PHE A 152 2.71 19.46 1.85
C PHE A 152 1.78 20.04 0.78
N LEU A 153 2.01 19.64 -0.46
CA LEU A 153 1.30 20.10 -1.65
C LEU A 153 0.50 18.95 -2.27
N LEU A 154 -0.56 19.29 -2.98
CA LEU A 154 -1.36 18.31 -3.73
C LEU A 154 -0.51 17.53 -4.75
N ALA A 155 0.43 18.19 -5.42
CA ALA A 155 1.34 17.54 -6.37
C ALA A 155 2.23 16.47 -5.69
N THR A 156 2.68 16.73 -4.46
CA THR A 156 3.45 15.78 -3.66
C THR A 156 2.60 14.54 -3.33
N ALA A 157 1.38 14.74 -2.85
CA ALA A 157 0.46 13.65 -2.51
C ALA A 157 0.08 12.81 -3.75
N ARG A 158 -0.11 13.45 -4.92
CA ARG A 158 -0.30 12.74 -6.20
C ARG A 158 0.92 11.90 -6.58
N GLY A 159 2.14 12.43 -6.34
CA GLY A 159 3.39 11.67 -6.49
C GLY A 159 3.39 10.39 -5.65
N TRP A 160 3.01 10.49 -4.37
CA TRP A 160 2.89 9.32 -3.50
C TRP A 160 1.81 8.34 -3.97
N GLN A 161 0.67 8.83 -4.48
CA GLN A 161 -0.36 7.96 -5.06
C GLN A 161 0.18 7.14 -6.22
N ASN A 162 0.90 7.79 -7.15
CA ASN A 162 1.53 7.10 -8.29
C ASN A 162 2.58 6.08 -7.82
N SER A 163 3.35 6.41 -6.78
CA SER A 163 4.32 5.49 -6.18
C SER A 163 3.64 4.28 -5.53
N CYS A 164 2.53 4.47 -4.81
CA CYS A 164 1.70 3.39 -4.29
C CYS A 164 1.10 2.52 -5.40
N ASP A 165 0.62 3.11 -6.49
CA ASP A 165 0.09 2.34 -7.63
C ASP A 165 1.18 1.49 -8.30
N GLY A 166 2.36 2.08 -8.51
CA GLY A 166 3.52 1.36 -9.03
C GLY A 166 3.96 0.21 -8.12
N LEU A 167 3.97 0.41 -6.79
CA LEU A 167 4.27 -0.64 -5.83
C LEU A 167 3.18 -1.72 -5.79
N ALA A 168 1.91 -1.35 -5.96
CA ALA A 168 0.82 -2.32 -5.99
C ALA A 168 0.98 -3.30 -7.17
N ALA A 169 1.25 -2.76 -8.36
CA ALA A 169 1.54 -3.57 -9.55
C ALA A 169 2.79 -4.45 -9.37
N GLU A 170 3.82 -3.92 -8.71
CA GLU A 170 5.05 -4.67 -8.48
C GLU A 170 4.85 -5.82 -7.47
N LEU A 171 4.18 -5.57 -6.35
CA LEU A 171 3.88 -6.59 -5.35
C LEU A 171 3.01 -7.70 -5.95
N ASP A 172 2.01 -7.35 -6.76
CA ASP A 172 1.21 -8.32 -7.51
C ASP A 172 2.10 -9.20 -8.40
N ARG A 173 3.00 -8.60 -9.19
CA ARG A 173 3.93 -9.34 -10.06
C ARG A 173 4.87 -10.26 -9.27
N ILE A 174 5.46 -9.76 -8.19
CA ILE A 174 6.38 -10.53 -7.33
C ILE A 174 5.65 -11.75 -6.76
N MET A 175 4.47 -11.53 -6.20
CA MET A 175 3.67 -12.61 -5.61
C MET A 175 3.16 -13.58 -6.66
N TYR A 176 2.79 -13.12 -7.85
CA TYR A 176 2.45 -13.99 -8.97
C TYR A 176 3.58 -14.98 -9.27
N ASN A 177 4.79 -14.47 -9.48
CA ASN A 177 5.96 -15.28 -9.80
C ASN A 177 6.28 -16.27 -8.68
N ARG A 178 6.22 -15.80 -7.43
CA ARG A 178 6.50 -16.65 -6.27
C ARG A 178 5.49 -17.79 -6.15
N LEU A 179 4.20 -17.48 -6.21
CA LEU A 179 3.15 -18.48 -6.07
C LEU A 179 3.19 -19.49 -7.22
N MET A 180 3.45 -19.04 -8.46
CA MET A 180 3.64 -19.95 -9.58
C MET A 180 4.81 -20.92 -9.33
N GLY A 181 5.92 -20.45 -8.77
CA GLY A 181 7.04 -21.30 -8.38
C GLY A 181 6.72 -22.28 -7.26
N LEU A 182 5.87 -21.89 -6.30
CA LEU A 182 5.48 -22.74 -5.17
C LEU A 182 4.43 -23.80 -5.52
N THR A 183 3.46 -23.46 -6.37
CA THR A 183 2.30 -24.33 -6.67
C THR A 183 2.42 -25.05 -8.00
N GLY A 184 3.31 -24.58 -8.89
CA GLY A 184 3.42 -25.06 -10.26
C GLY A 184 2.29 -24.62 -11.19
N ALA A 185 1.37 -23.76 -10.71
CA ALA A 185 0.22 -23.28 -11.46
C ALA A 185 0.11 -21.75 -11.38
N PRO A 186 -0.38 -21.07 -12.44
CA PRO A 186 -0.66 -19.64 -12.38
C PRO A 186 -1.65 -19.33 -11.25
N PRO A 187 -1.32 -18.43 -10.30
CA PRO A 187 -2.20 -18.10 -9.19
C PRO A 187 -3.40 -17.24 -9.63
N TRP A 188 -3.25 -16.47 -10.72
CA TRP A 188 -4.30 -15.68 -11.37
C TRP A 188 -3.99 -15.36 -12.84
#